data_AF-A0A5C7QQI9-F1
#
_entry.id   AF-A0A5C7QQI9-F1
#
_cell.length_a   1.000
_cell.length_b   1.000
_cell.length_c   1.000
_cell.angle_alpha   90.00
_cell.angle_beta   90.00
_cell.angle_gamma   90.00
#
_symmetry.space_group_name_H-M   'P 1'
#
loop_
_entity.id
_entity.type
_entity.pdbx_description
1 polymer ?
#
loop_
_entity_poly.entity_id
_entity_poly.type
_entity_poly.pdbx_seq_one_letter_code
_entity_poly.pdbx_strand_id
1 'polypeptide(L)'
;MSLWGMALSSYTHYSTIGIDNEQVQGEQVQYRYYRLWWPGNGALLVGWGESLQAYDPKKKYDLLDPAGTFFRVPHKQPQIQSSWNRLGFWWMNQSNPKQVWLGVPALLPALLFMLLGWYLYKSTDRRFV
;
A
#
# COMPACT_ATOMS: atom_id res chain seq x y z
N MET A 1 -1.33 -7.77 15.77
CA MET A 1 -0.03 -7.38 15.16
C MET A 1 0.07 -5.86 15.22
N SER A 2 1.13 -5.29 15.83
CA SER A 2 1.22 -3.83 16.02
C SER A 2 1.72 -3.13 14.75
N LEU A 3 1.38 -1.84 14.60
CA LEU A 3 1.91 -0.97 13.53
C LEU A 3 3.45 -0.96 13.51
N TRP A 4 4.09 -1.11 14.67
CA TRP A 4 5.55 -1.22 14.80
C TRP A 4 6.10 -2.51 14.20
N GLY A 5 5.44 -3.64 14.46
CA GLY A 5 5.83 -4.93 13.85
C GLY A 5 5.77 -4.84 12.33
N MET A 6 4.73 -4.21 11.79
CA MET A 6 4.60 -3.98 10.34
C MET A 6 5.70 -3.05 9.81
N ALA A 7 5.95 -1.92 10.49
CA ALA A 7 6.97 -0.96 10.08
C ALA A 7 8.37 -1.58 10.07
N LEU A 8 8.74 -2.35 11.09
CA LEU A 8 10.03 -3.05 11.14
C LEU A 8 10.13 -4.16 10.09
N SER A 9 9.05 -4.93 9.89
CA SER A 9 9.05 -5.98 8.87
C SER A 9 9.24 -5.44 7.45
N SER A 10 8.86 -4.19 7.19
CA SER A 10 8.97 -3.54 5.88
C SER A 10 10.40 -3.35 5.37
N TYR A 11 11.43 -3.60 6.18
CA TYR A 11 12.83 -3.57 5.75
C TYR A 11 13.31 -4.89 5.14
N THR A 12 12.57 -5.98 5.35
CA THR A 12 12.98 -7.33 4.96
C THR A 12 11.88 -8.12 4.26
N HIS A 13 10.62 -7.70 4.42
CA HIS A 13 9.45 -8.42 3.94
C HIS A 13 8.58 -7.55 3.04
N TYR A 14 7.97 -8.22 2.08
CA TYR A 14 6.90 -7.71 1.26
C TYR A 14 5.55 -7.95 1.94
N SER A 15 4.78 -6.88 2.09
CA SER A 15 3.38 -6.94 2.50
C SER A 15 2.54 -5.98 1.66
N THR A 16 1.30 -6.32 1.40
CA THR A 16 0.32 -5.46 0.74
C THR A 16 -1.07 -5.77 1.28
N ILE A 17 -1.89 -4.72 1.33
CA ILE A 17 -3.31 -4.82 1.61
C ILE A 17 -4.03 -3.82 0.71
N GLY A 18 -5.18 -4.19 0.19
CA GLY A 18 -5.97 -3.31 -0.64
C GLY A 18 -7.23 -3.95 -1.17
N ILE A 19 -7.77 -3.29 -2.18
CA ILE A 19 -9.02 -3.67 -2.84
C ILE A 19 -8.79 -3.62 -4.33
N ASP A 20 -9.24 -4.66 -5.00
CA ASP A 20 -9.23 -4.79 -6.44
C ASP A 20 -10.67 -4.64 -6.96
N ASN A 21 -10.81 -4.04 -8.14
CA ASN A 21 -12.08 -3.81 -8.84
C ASN A 21 -11.89 -4.24 -10.29
N GLU A 22 -12.79 -5.10 -10.76
CA GLU A 22 -12.79 -5.60 -12.13
C GLU A 22 -14.08 -5.18 -12.83
N GLN A 23 -13.96 -4.50 -13.97
CA GLN A 23 -15.10 -4.05 -14.77
C GLN A 23 -15.00 -4.59 -16.18
N VAL A 24 -15.98 -5.41 -16.58
CA VAL A 24 -16.09 -5.95 -17.95
C VAL A 24 -16.65 -4.85 -18.88
N GLN A 25 -15.97 -4.63 -20.01
CA GLN A 25 -16.34 -3.67 -21.05
C GLN A 25 -16.18 -4.35 -22.43
N GLY A 26 -17.22 -5.07 -22.87
CA GLY A 26 -17.18 -5.83 -24.11
C GLY A 26 -16.14 -6.96 -24.05
N GLU A 27 -15.15 -6.92 -24.94
CA GLU A 27 -14.06 -7.91 -25.03
C GLU A 27 -12.87 -7.62 -24.11
N GLN A 28 -12.98 -6.58 -23.26
CA GLN A 28 -11.93 -6.18 -22.34
C GLN A 28 -12.42 -6.17 -20.90
N VAL A 29 -11.47 -6.28 -19.99
CA VAL A 29 -11.69 -6.10 -18.56
C VAL A 29 -10.73 -5.06 -18.05
N GLN A 30 -11.29 -4.01 -17.45
CA GLN A 30 -10.54 -3.00 -16.73
C GLN A 30 -10.31 -3.47 -15.30
N TYR A 31 -9.04 -3.70 -14.97
CA TYR A 31 -8.60 -3.98 -13.63
C TYR A 31 -8.13 -2.69 -13.00
N ARG A 32 -8.62 -2.40 -11.80
CA ARG A 32 -8.14 -1.30 -10.97
C ARG A 32 -7.87 -1.81 -9.56
N TYR A 33 -6.76 -1.41 -8.97
CA TYR A 33 -6.46 -1.72 -7.57
C TYR A 33 -6.13 -0.46 -6.79
N TYR A 34 -6.41 -0.50 -5.50
CA TYR A 34 -6.02 0.51 -4.51
C TYR A 34 -5.34 -0.21 -3.35
N ARG A 35 -4.08 0.12 -3.06
CA ARG A 35 -3.27 -0.67 -2.13
C ARG A 35 -2.40 0.18 -1.22
N LEU A 36 -2.22 -0.32 -0.01
CA LEU A 36 -1.04 -0.10 0.81
C LEU A 36 -0.01 -1.17 0.47
N TRP A 37 1.24 -0.77 0.37
CA TRP A 37 2.33 -1.60 -0.09
C TRP A 37 3.61 -1.32 0.70
N TRP A 38 4.10 -2.36 1.37
CA TRP A 38 5.44 -2.43 1.95
C TRP A 38 6.31 -3.29 1.03
N PRO A 39 7.17 -2.69 0.18
CA PRO A 39 7.97 -3.46 -0.77
C PRO A 39 9.15 -4.20 -0.16
N GLY A 40 9.49 -3.97 1.12
CA GLY A 40 10.70 -4.53 1.73
C GLY A 40 11.91 -3.58 1.70
N ASN A 41 11.70 -2.27 1.50
CA ASN A 41 12.76 -1.27 1.46
C ASN A 41 12.65 -0.20 2.57
N GLY A 42 11.84 -0.45 3.61
CA GLY A 42 11.60 0.48 4.71
C GLY A 42 10.59 1.59 4.44
N ALA A 43 9.93 1.60 3.26
CA ALA A 43 8.85 2.52 2.95
C ALA A 43 7.47 1.86 3.07
N LEU A 44 6.46 2.69 3.37
CA LEU A 44 5.05 2.39 3.13
C LEU A 44 4.58 3.22 1.95
N LEU A 45 4.07 2.55 0.92
CA LEU A 45 3.50 3.18 -0.25
C LEU A 45 1.98 3.04 -0.22
N VAL A 46 1.29 4.10 -0.61
CA VAL A 46 -0.15 4.11 -0.89
C VAL A 46 -0.33 4.52 -2.34
N GLY A 47 -1.22 3.84 -3.04
CA GLY A 47 -1.41 4.13 -4.44
C GLY A 47 -2.46 3.27 -5.09
N TRP A 48 -2.52 3.43 -6.40
CA TRP A 48 -3.45 2.73 -7.25
C TRP A 48 -2.82 2.45 -8.61
N GLY A 49 -3.40 1.51 -9.32
CA GLY A 49 -3.05 1.26 -10.71
C GLY A 49 -4.21 0.67 -11.49
N GLU A 50 -4.09 0.75 -12.81
CA GLU A 50 -5.04 0.18 -13.74
C GLU A 50 -4.34 -0.55 -14.89
N SER A 51 -4.97 -1.64 -15.33
CA SER A 51 -4.55 -2.39 -16.51
C SER A 51 -5.77 -2.86 -17.28
N LEU A 52 -5.68 -2.84 -18.61
CA LEU A 52 -6.68 -3.46 -19.49
C LEU A 52 -6.17 -4.84 -19.87
N GLN A 53 -7.05 -5.84 -19.77
CA GLN A 53 -6.74 -7.21 -20.18
C GLN A 53 -7.88 -7.75 -21.04
N ALA A 54 -7.60 -8.76 -21.86
CA ALA A 54 -8.62 -9.43 -22.65
C ALA A 54 -9.64 -10.13 -21.74
N TYR A 55 -10.92 -10.11 -22.13
CA TYR A 55 -11.96 -10.85 -21.45
C TYR A 55 -11.76 -12.36 -21.62
N ASP A 56 -11.81 -13.10 -20.51
CA ASP A 56 -11.78 -14.54 -20.45
C ASP A 56 -13.13 -15.05 -19.93
N PRO A 57 -13.94 -15.74 -20.77
CA PRO A 57 -15.25 -16.24 -20.36
C PRO A 57 -15.17 -17.32 -19.27
N LYS A 58 -13.98 -17.88 -18.99
CA LYS A 58 -13.77 -18.88 -17.93
C LYS A 58 -13.48 -18.25 -16.58
N LYS A 59 -13.11 -16.98 -16.52
CA LYS A 59 -12.80 -16.26 -15.29
C LYS A 59 -14.06 -15.58 -14.74
N LYS A 60 -14.25 -15.63 -13.42
CA LYS A 60 -15.25 -14.79 -12.73
C LYS A 60 -14.63 -13.43 -12.44
N TYR A 61 -15.41 -12.38 -12.70
CA TYR A 61 -15.00 -11.01 -12.48
C TYR A 61 -15.79 -10.39 -11.34
N ASP A 62 -15.07 -9.91 -10.34
CA ASP A 62 -15.67 -9.35 -9.13
C ASP A 62 -15.50 -7.82 -9.09
N LEU A 63 -16.60 -7.12 -8.80
CA LEU A 63 -16.58 -5.66 -8.68
C LEU A 63 -15.71 -5.18 -7.51
N LEU A 64 -15.57 -6.00 -6.46
CA LEU A 64 -14.79 -5.65 -5.28
C LEU A 64 -14.23 -6.94 -4.66
N ASP A 65 -12.91 -7.10 -4.76
CA ASP A 65 -12.18 -8.21 -4.16
C ASP A 65 -11.11 -7.69 -3.18
N PRO A 66 -11.20 -8.00 -1.88
CA PRO A 66 -10.15 -7.70 -0.92
C PRO A 66 -8.86 -8.46 -1.25
N ALA A 67 -7.78 -7.71 -1.52
CA ALA A 67 -6.48 -8.29 -1.83
C ALA A 67 -5.51 -8.09 -0.67
N GLY A 68 -4.78 -9.14 -0.30
CA GLY A 68 -3.80 -9.08 0.78
C GLY A 68 -2.69 -10.10 0.61
N THR A 69 -1.47 -9.70 0.93
CA THR A 69 -0.33 -10.62 1.00
C THR A 69 0.59 -10.11 2.09
N PHE A 70 1.04 -11.00 2.99
CA PHE A 70 1.82 -10.61 4.14
C PHE A 70 3.10 -11.44 4.23
N PHE A 71 4.19 -10.80 4.66
CA PHE A 71 5.45 -11.45 5.01
C PHE A 71 6.08 -12.32 3.90
N ARG A 72 5.93 -11.93 2.65
CA ARG A 72 6.60 -12.61 1.54
C ARG A 72 8.02 -12.08 1.34
N VAL A 73 8.86 -12.88 0.70
CA VAL A 73 10.16 -12.42 0.23
C VAL A 73 9.94 -11.35 -0.85
N PRO A 74 10.59 -10.17 -0.77
CA PRO A 74 10.48 -9.14 -1.79
C PRO A 74 10.95 -9.63 -3.17
N HIS A 75 10.04 -9.71 -4.13
CA HIS A 75 10.37 -10.20 -5.48
C HIS A 75 10.68 -9.06 -6.47
N LYS A 76 10.07 -7.87 -6.31
CA LYS A 76 10.26 -6.71 -7.21
C LYS A 76 10.13 -5.40 -6.43
N GLN A 77 11.22 -4.98 -5.80
CA GLN A 77 11.27 -3.68 -5.14
C GLN A 77 11.31 -2.54 -6.18
N PRO A 78 10.70 -1.38 -5.89
CA PRO A 78 10.85 -0.23 -6.76
C PRO A 78 12.33 0.20 -6.79
N GLN A 79 12.83 0.52 -7.98
CA GLN A 79 14.21 0.93 -8.16
C GLN A 79 14.44 2.31 -7.56
N ILE A 80 15.53 2.49 -6.81
CA ILE A 80 15.91 3.76 -6.20
C ILE A 80 16.32 4.73 -7.32
N GLN A 81 15.62 5.85 -7.44
CA GLN A 81 15.90 6.89 -8.44
C GLN A 81 16.49 8.16 -7.83
N SER A 82 16.39 8.34 -6.51
CA SER A 82 16.83 9.55 -5.81
C SER A 82 17.25 9.27 -4.37
N SER A 83 17.93 10.23 -3.74
CA SER A 83 18.24 10.20 -2.30
C SER A 83 16.98 10.24 -1.43
N TRP A 84 15.90 10.88 -1.90
CA TRP A 84 14.60 10.86 -1.22
C TRP A 84 14.04 9.45 -1.11
N ASN A 85 14.22 8.62 -2.14
CA ASN A 85 13.80 7.21 -2.10
C ASN A 85 14.57 6.41 -1.05
N ARG A 86 15.86 6.71 -0.85
CA ARG A 86 16.67 6.10 0.22
C ARG A 86 16.19 6.48 1.62
N LEU A 87 15.63 7.68 1.76
CA LEU A 87 15.01 8.12 3.01
C LEU A 87 13.60 7.53 3.21
N GLY A 88 13.04 6.82 2.22
CA GLY A 88 11.70 6.24 2.29
C GLY A 88 10.59 7.11 1.67
N PHE A 89 10.93 8.23 1.05
CA PHE A 89 9.97 9.07 0.32
C PHE A 89 9.91 8.65 -1.14
N TRP A 90 8.72 8.29 -1.61
CA TRP A 90 8.53 7.77 -2.97
C TRP A 90 7.45 8.55 -3.71
N TRP A 91 7.74 8.84 -4.97
CA TRP A 91 6.76 9.26 -5.96
C TRP A 91 6.99 8.41 -7.20
N MET A 92 5.96 7.68 -7.62
CA MET A 92 5.99 6.91 -8.86
C MET A 92 4.74 7.22 -9.66
N ASN A 93 4.94 7.58 -10.92
CA ASN A 93 3.87 7.80 -11.88
C ASN A 93 4.28 7.11 -13.18
N GLN A 94 3.63 5.99 -13.48
CA GLN A 94 3.88 5.23 -14.69
C GLN A 94 2.59 5.17 -15.52
N SER A 95 2.73 5.12 -16.84
CA SER A 95 1.60 5.14 -17.77
C SER A 95 1.23 3.76 -18.33
N ASN A 96 2.13 2.77 -18.28
CA ASN A 96 1.88 1.43 -18.81
C ASN A 96 2.54 0.30 -17.98
N PRO A 97 1.79 -0.44 -17.13
CA PRO A 97 0.42 -0.14 -16.74
C PRO A 97 0.34 1.20 -16.00
N LYS A 98 -0.81 1.85 -16.06
CA LYS A 98 -0.96 3.16 -15.41
C LYS A 98 -0.98 2.95 -13.91
N GLN A 99 -0.07 3.59 -13.18
CA GLN A 99 -0.02 3.49 -11.73
C GLN A 99 0.56 4.74 -11.10
N VAL A 100 0.01 5.10 -9.95
CA VAL A 100 0.45 6.23 -9.14
C VAL A 100 0.66 5.77 -7.71
N TRP A 101 1.85 6.02 -7.18
CA TRP A 101 2.22 5.68 -5.82
C TRP A 101 2.89 6.84 -5.11
N LEU A 102 2.49 7.03 -3.86
CA LEU A 102 3.08 7.94 -2.90
C LEU A 102 3.61 7.12 -1.73
N GLY A 103 4.86 7.33 -1.36
CA GLY A 103 5.47 6.61 -0.25
C GLY A 103 6.08 7.51 0.80
N VAL A 104 6.01 7.03 2.03
CA VAL A 104 6.63 7.64 3.21
C VAL A 104 7.46 6.59 3.94
N PRO A 105 8.42 7.00 4.80
CA PRO A 105 9.14 6.06 5.65
C PRO A 105 8.14 5.24 6.49
N ALA A 106 8.26 3.91 6.52
CA ALA A 106 7.26 3.04 7.15
C ALA A 106 7.10 3.29 8.65
N LEU A 107 8.14 3.81 9.31
CA LEU A 107 8.10 4.20 10.72
C LEU A 107 7.26 5.47 10.97
N LEU A 108 7.11 6.35 9.97
CA LEU A 108 6.44 7.63 10.14
C LEU A 108 4.96 7.46 10.49
N PRO A 109 4.14 6.66 9.76
CA PRO A 109 2.75 6.37 10.18
C PRO A 109 2.66 5.77 11.58
N ALA A 110 3.53 4.80 11.91
CA ALA A 110 3.51 4.16 13.23
C ALA A 110 3.77 5.17 14.37
N LEU A 111 4.72 6.08 14.16
CA LEU A 111 5.02 7.15 15.10
C LEU A 111 3.86 8.14 15.23
N LEU A 112 3.23 8.55 14.13
CA LEU A 112 2.07 9.45 14.15
C LEU A 112 0.89 8.84 14.90
N PHE A 113 0.56 7.56 14.68
CA PHE A 113 -0.50 6.87 15.41
C PHE A 113 -0.20 6.75 16.90
N MET A 114 1.06 6.51 17.27
CA MET A 114 1.46 6.49 18.68
C MET A 114 1.27 7.86 19.34
N LEU A 115 1.76 8.93 18.70
CA LEU A 115 1.62 10.30 19.22
C LEU A 115 0.16 10.71 19.33
N LEU A 116 -0.66 10.38 18.34
CA LEU A 116 -2.10 10.63 18.37
C LEU A 116 -2.77 9.87 19.50
N GLY A 117 -2.49 8.57 19.65
CA GLY A 117 -3.03 7.76 20.75
C GLY A 117 -2.65 8.32 22.12
N TRP A 118 -1.40 8.73 22.29
CA TRP A 118 -0.93 9.37 23.52
C TRP A 118 -1.63 10.70 23.79
N TYR A 119 -1.80 11.54 22.77
CA TYR A 119 -2.52 12.81 22.88
C TYR A 119 -3.98 12.60 23.29
N LEU A 120 -4.68 11.66 22.64
CA LEU A 120 -6.07 11.32 22.95
C LEU A 120 -6.20 10.76 24.37
N TYR A 121 -5.28 9.91 24.80
CA TYR A 121 -5.24 9.38 26.17
C TYR A 121 -5.13 10.53 27.20
N LYS A 122 -4.17 11.44 27.04
CA LYS A 122 -4.00 12.59 27.94
C LYS A 122 -5.18 13.57 27.90
N SER A 123 -5.81 13.74 26.74
CA SER A 123 -6.99 14.58 26.55
C SER A 123 -8.20 14.07 27.33
N THR A 124 -8.35 12.74 27.42
CA THR A 124 -9.43 12.11 28.19
C THR A 124 -9.18 12.26 29.69
N ASP A 125 -7.97 12.03 30.18
CA ASP A 125 -7.63 12.20 31.61
C ASP A 125 -7.89 13.64 32.11
N ARG A 126 -7.68 14.65 31.26
CA ARG A 126 -7.93 16.07 31.63
C ARG A 126 -9.41 16.47 31.65
N ARG A 127 -10.32 15.62 31.15
CA ARG A 127 -11.77 15.91 31.13
C ARG A 127 -12.52 15.37 32.36
N PHE A 128 -11.83 14.64 33.24
CA PHE A 128 -12.39 14.05 34.46
C PHE A 128 -11.78 14.62 35.75
N VAL A 129 -11.11 15.78 35.66
CA VAL A 129 -10.62 16.60 36.78
C VAL A 129 -11.22 17.99 36.65
#